data_AF-A0A7W1QCT6-F1
#
_entry.id   AF-A0A7W1QCT6-F1
#
_cell.length_a   1.000
_cell.length_b   1.000
_cell.length_c   1.000
_cell.angle_alpha   90.00
_cell.angle_beta   90.00
_cell.angle_gamma   90.00
#
_symmetry.space_group_name_H-M   'P 1'
#
loop_
_entity.id
_entity.type
_entity.pdbx_description
1 polymer ?
#
loop_
_entity_poly.entity_id
_entity_poly.type
_entity_poly.pdbx_seq_one_letter_code
_entity_poly.pdbx_strand_id
1 'polypeptide(L)'
;MRSRPRTRNLLSYILSVVLLLAIAAFAILVALQLRGDTPPRFDVGAAEGMECPTGEGTPACFAFTVTNLGNRPSLVECNVTAGAGRATFLNDTPVYASSVPFEPGIAEQLTVKVDLGDDDTVIEPILLCMAV
;
A
#
# COMPACT_ATOMS: atom_id res chain seq x y z
N MET A 1 -13.83 -66.21 19.68
CA MET A 1 -13.05 -65.25 18.89
C MET A 1 -13.56 -63.84 19.18
N ARG A 2 -12.82 -63.04 19.96
CA ARG A 2 -13.19 -61.63 20.25
C ARG A 2 -12.70 -60.75 19.11
N SER A 3 -13.63 -60.20 18.33
CA SER A 3 -13.39 -59.19 17.31
C SER A 3 -12.96 -57.86 17.95
N ARG A 4 -11.68 -57.72 18.29
CA ARG A 4 -11.06 -56.42 18.59
C ARG A 4 -9.78 -56.24 17.78
N PRO A 5 -9.89 -55.72 16.54
CA PRO A 5 -8.83 -54.84 16.04
C PRO A 5 -9.30 -53.63 15.22
N ARG A 6 -10.56 -53.57 14.76
CA ARG A 6 -10.98 -52.58 13.74
C ARG A 6 -11.22 -51.17 14.32
N THR A 7 -11.79 -51.07 15.51
CA THR A 7 -12.09 -49.79 16.18
C THR A 7 -10.84 -49.10 16.76
N ARG A 8 -9.84 -49.87 17.20
CA ARG A 8 -8.58 -49.32 17.76
C ARG A 8 -7.73 -48.63 16.69
N ASN A 9 -7.69 -49.21 15.49
CA ASN A 9 -6.99 -48.64 14.34
C ASN A 9 -7.68 -47.37 13.82
N LEU A 10 -9.02 -47.34 13.83
CA LEU A 10 -9.79 -46.18 13.41
C LEU A 10 -9.64 -45.01 14.39
N LEU A 11 -9.65 -45.29 15.70
CA LEU A 11 -9.45 -44.29 16.74
C LEU A 11 -8.02 -43.72 16.71
N SER A 12 -7.01 -44.57 16.49
CA SER A 12 -5.61 -44.14 16.31
C SER A 12 -5.44 -43.26 15.07
N TYR A 13 -6.12 -43.61 13.97
CA TYR A 13 -6.08 -42.84 12.73
C TYR A 13 -6.72 -41.45 12.91
N ILE A 14 -7.88 -41.37 13.56
CA ILE A 14 -8.54 -40.09 13.88
C ILE A 14 -7.60 -39.23 14.74
N LEU A 15 -7.01 -39.79 15.78
CA LEU A 15 -6.08 -39.06 16.67
C LEU A 15 -4.86 -38.55 15.90
N SER A 16 -4.28 -39.34 15.00
CA SER A 16 -3.15 -38.89 14.18
C SER A 16 -3.52 -37.76 13.21
N VAL A 17 -4.72 -37.82 12.62
CA VAL A 17 -5.20 -36.76 11.71
C VAL A 17 -5.46 -35.47 12.49
N VAL A 18 -6.10 -35.55 13.66
CA VAL A 18 -6.35 -34.39 14.52
C VAL A 18 -5.03 -33.75 14.98
N LEU A 19 -4.04 -34.57 15.35
CA LEU A 19 -2.72 -34.09 15.75
C LEU A 19 -2.01 -33.36 14.59
N LEU A 20 -2.06 -33.92 13.38
CA LEU A 20 -1.47 -33.27 12.19
C LEU A 20 -2.15 -31.93 11.88
N LEU A 21 -3.48 -31.86 11.98
CA LEU A 21 -4.21 -30.60 11.79
C LEU A 21 -3.84 -29.57 12.86
N ALA A 22 -3.68 -29.99 14.12
CA ALA A 22 -3.27 -29.10 15.20
C ALA A 22 -1.83 -28.56 14.99
N ILE A 23 -0.90 -29.41 14.54
CA ILE A 23 0.48 -28.99 14.23
C ILE A 23 0.48 -28.02 13.05
N ALA A 24 -0.27 -28.30 11.99
CA ALA A 24 -0.37 -27.41 10.83
C ALA A 24 -0.96 -26.04 11.23
N ALA A 25 -2.04 -26.02 12.01
CA ALA A 25 -2.63 -24.79 12.52
C ALA A 25 -1.65 -24.01 13.40
N PHE A 26 -0.93 -24.69 14.30
CA PHE A 26 0.08 -24.06 15.14
C PHE A 26 1.22 -23.45 14.32
N ALA A 27 1.73 -24.17 13.31
CA ALA A 27 2.78 -23.67 12.42
C ALA A 27 2.33 -22.42 11.64
N ILE A 28 1.08 -22.40 11.16
CA ILE A 28 0.49 -21.22 10.50
C ILE A 28 0.42 -20.04 11.47
N LEU A 29 -0.05 -20.26 12.71
CA LEU A 29 -0.12 -19.20 13.71
C LEU A 29 1.26 -18.66 14.07
N VAL A 30 2.26 -19.52 14.23
CA VAL A 30 3.65 -19.10 14.49
C VAL A 30 4.20 -18.30 13.31
N ALA A 31 3.95 -18.74 12.06
CA ALA A 31 4.37 -18.00 10.87
C ALA A 31 3.71 -16.61 10.79
N LEU A 32 2.45 -16.49 11.20
CA LEU A 32 1.73 -15.21 11.27
C LEU A 32 2.31 -14.30 12.37
N GLN A 33 2.68 -14.85 13.52
CA GLN A 33 3.31 -14.09 14.62
C GLN A 33 4.75 -13.66 14.28
N LEU A 34 5.45 -14.44 13.45
CA LEU A 34 6.81 -14.14 13.00
C LEU A 34 6.87 -13.20 11.80
N ARG A 35 5.74 -12.80 11.20
CA ARG A 35 5.72 -11.65 10.29
C ARG A 35 6.10 -10.42 11.11
N GLY A 36 7.40 -10.10 11.11
CA GLY A 36 7.94 -8.96 11.82
C GLY A 36 7.17 -7.70 11.46
N ASP A 37 7.07 -6.79 12.43
CA ASP A 37 6.49 -5.47 12.19
C ASP A 37 7.31 -4.75 11.13
N THR A 38 6.78 -4.72 9.91
CA THR A 38 7.30 -3.86 8.86
C THR A 38 6.69 -2.49 9.08
N PRO A 39 7.47 -1.48 9.49
CA PRO A 39 6.94 -0.14 9.71
C PRO A 39 6.25 0.35 8.42
N PRO A 40 5.23 1.22 8.55
CA PRO A 40 4.58 1.78 7.37
C PRO A 40 5.60 2.46 6.48
N ARG A 41 5.64 2.03 5.22
CA ARG A 41 6.52 2.59 4.19
C ARG A 41 5.69 2.78 2.95
N PHE A 42 5.75 3.97 2.39
CA PHE A 42 5.04 4.30 1.17
C PHE A 42 5.97 4.19 -0.02
N ASP A 43 5.50 3.49 -1.04
CA ASP A 43 6.11 3.49 -2.36
C ASP A 43 5.35 4.46 -3.25
N VAL A 44 6.09 5.18 -4.07
CA VAL A 44 5.55 6.18 -4.99
C VAL A 44 5.91 5.74 -6.40
N GLY A 45 4.89 5.43 -7.19
CA GLY A 45 5.04 5.09 -8.60
C GLY A 45 5.62 6.24 -9.42
N ALA A 46 6.01 5.95 -10.66
CA ALA A 46 6.47 6.97 -11.58
C ALA A 46 5.37 8.00 -11.87
N ALA A 47 5.78 9.22 -12.22
CA ALA A 47 4.86 10.25 -12.68
C ALA A 47 4.24 9.82 -14.02
N GLU A 48 2.91 9.82 -14.09
CA GLU A 48 2.18 9.55 -15.33
C GLU A 48 1.48 10.82 -15.79
N GLY A 49 1.89 11.35 -16.95
CA GLY A 49 1.25 12.52 -17.54
C GLY A 49 -0.23 12.25 -17.85
N MET A 50 -1.10 13.15 -17.43
CA MET A 50 -2.55 13.03 -17.64
C MET A 50 -3.17 14.38 -18.01
N GLU A 51 -4.40 14.34 -18.55
CA GLU A 51 -5.18 15.55 -18.80
C GLU A 51 -5.60 16.20 -17.47
N CYS A 52 -5.42 17.52 -17.38
CA CYS A 52 -5.86 18.27 -16.21
C CYS A 52 -7.40 18.37 -16.15
N PRO A 53 -7.99 18.34 -14.95
CA PRO A 53 -9.40 18.63 -14.77
C PRO A 53 -9.79 19.98 -15.39
N THR A 54 -11.01 20.04 -15.93
CA THR A 54 -11.53 21.29 -16.50
C THR A 54 -11.66 22.36 -15.42
N GLY A 55 -11.10 23.55 -15.68
CA GLY A 55 -11.13 24.68 -14.74
C GLY A 55 -9.81 24.96 -14.03
N GLU A 56 -8.80 24.09 -14.17
CA GLU A 56 -7.46 24.29 -13.59
C GLU A 56 -6.59 25.31 -14.36
N GLY A 57 -7.05 25.78 -15.53
CA GLY A 57 -6.31 26.71 -16.38
C GLY A 57 -5.46 26.00 -17.43
N THR A 58 -4.18 26.37 -17.55
CA THR A 58 -3.20 25.71 -18.43
C THR A 58 -2.03 25.03 -17.68
N PRO A 59 -2.24 24.30 -16.58
CA PRO A 59 -1.18 23.50 -15.97
C PRO A 59 -0.94 22.19 -16.74
N ALA A 60 0.18 21.55 -16.45
CA ALA A 60 0.40 20.14 -16.78
C ALA A 60 0.09 19.26 -15.56
N CYS A 61 -0.60 18.14 -15.74
CA CYS A 61 -1.01 17.27 -14.65
C CYS A 61 -0.32 15.92 -14.71
N PHE A 62 0.01 15.41 -13.52
CA PHE A 62 0.67 14.13 -13.32
C PHE A 62 -0.07 13.33 -12.25
N ALA A 63 -0.28 12.05 -12.52
CA ALA A 63 -0.76 11.08 -11.55
C ALA A 63 0.41 10.34 -10.92
N PHE A 64 0.32 10.11 -9.62
CA PHE A 64 1.22 9.25 -8.87
C PHE A 64 0.43 8.18 -8.14
N THR A 65 0.85 6.93 -8.26
CA THR A 65 0.28 5.83 -7.47
C THR A 65 1.06 5.70 -6.17
N VAL A 66 0.41 5.88 -5.03
CA VAL A 66 1.03 5.80 -3.70
C VAL A 66 0.52 4.55 -2.99
N THR A 67 1.43 3.65 -2.63
CA THR A 67 1.08 2.33 -2.06
C THR A 67 1.70 2.14 -0.68
N ASN A 68 0.91 1.69 0.30
CA ASN A 68 1.44 1.29 1.61
C ASN A 68 2.07 -0.11 1.51
N LEU A 69 3.40 -0.19 1.54
CA LEU A 69 4.16 -1.45 1.56
C LEU A 69 4.40 -2.01 2.98
N GLY A 70 3.96 -1.30 4.01
CA GLY A 70 3.99 -1.76 5.39
C GLY A 70 2.99 -2.90 5.64
N ASN A 71 3.01 -3.45 6.86
CA ASN A 71 2.03 -4.45 7.28
C ASN A 71 0.98 -3.90 8.27
N ARG A 72 0.93 -2.57 8.43
CA ARG A 72 -0.04 -1.85 9.27
C ARG A 72 -0.65 -0.66 8.53
N PRO A 73 -1.91 -0.28 8.83
CA PRO A 73 -2.50 0.94 8.33
C PRO A 73 -1.73 2.17 8.83
N SER A 74 -1.60 3.20 7.98
CA SER A 74 -0.92 4.45 8.35
C SER A 74 -1.46 5.62 7.57
N LEU A 75 -1.44 6.81 8.20
CA LEU A 75 -1.62 8.06 7.47
C LEU A 75 -0.37 8.31 6.61
N VAL A 76 -0.56 9.06 5.53
CA VAL A 76 0.51 9.47 4.63
C VAL A 76 0.51 10.98 4.47
N GLU A 77 1.70 11.56 4.53
CA GLU A 77 1.97 12.92 4.11
C GLU A 77 2.90 12.87 2.90
N CYS A 78 2.49 13.51 1.81
CA CYS A 78 3.23 13.59 0.56
C CYS A 78 3.56 15.04 0.27
N ASN A 79 4.84 15.34 0.06
CA ASN A 79 5.32 16.63 -0.38
C ASN A 79 5.71 16.54 -1.87
N VAL A 80 5.25 17.52 -2.65
CA VAL A 80 5.55 17.60 -4.07
C VAL A 80 6.51 18.75 -4.37
N THR A 81 7.49 18.47 -5.21
CA THR A 81 8.47 19.45 -5.69
C THR A 81 8.55 19.40 -7.21
N ALA A 82 8.54 20.55 -7.86
CA ALA A 82 8.74 20.63 -9.31
C ALA A 82 10.23 20.74 -9.65
N GLY A 83 10.65 20.16 -10.79
CA GLY A 83 11.98 20.44 -11.35
C GLY A 83 12.09 21.88 -11.91
N ALA A 84 10.98 22.42 -12.41
CA ALA A 84 10.82 23.81 -12.84
C ALA A 84 9.37 24.27 -12.59
N GLY A 85 9.16 25.56 -12.35
CA GLY A 85 7.84 26.11 -12.03
C GLY A 85 7.35 25.79 -10.60
N ARG A 86 6.04 25.68 -10.44
CA ARG A 86 5.36 25.40 -9.16
C ARG A 86 4.53 24.12 -9.27
N ALA A 87 4.83 23.11 -8.46
CA ALA A 87 3.99 21.92 -8.32
C ALA A 87 3.09 22.03 -7.09
N THR A 88 1.81 21.70 -7.26
CA THR A 88 0.82 21.62 -6.18
C THR A 88 -0.14 20.47 -6.45
N PHE A 89 -0.82 19.99 -5.41
CA PHE A 89 -1.99 19.14 -5.60
C PHE A 89 -3.18 19.97 -6.09
N LEU A 90 -4.29 19.30 -6.45
CA LEU A 90 -5.50 19.98 -6.96
C LEU A 90 -6.14 20.97 -5.98
N ASN A 91 -5.77 20.92 -4.71
CA ASN A 91 -6.19 21.86 -3.67
C ASN A 91 -5.21 23.04 -3.47
N ASP A 92 -4.30 23.28 -4.41
CA ASP A 92 -3.29 24.35 -4.41
C ASP A 92 -2.24 24.27 -3.28
N THR A 93 -2.17 23.16 -2.54
CA THR A 93 -1.14 22.93 -1.53
C THR A 93 0.03 22.11 -2.09
N PRO A 94 1.28 22.37 -1.67
CA PRO A 94 2.42 21.53 -2.04
C PRO A 94 2.52 20.26 -1.17
N VAL A 95 1.67 20.14 -0.14
CA VAL A 95 1.63 19.02 0.77
C VAL A 95 0.23 18.43 0.76
N TYR A 96 0.14 17.12 0.59
CA TYR A 96 -1.05 16.32 0.77
C TYR A 96 -0.91 15.56 2.08
N ALA A 97 -1.95 15.57 2.91
CA ALA A 97 -2.04 14.74 4.09
C ALA A 97 -3.35 13.94 4.02
N SER A 98 -3.26 12.62 4.14
CA SER A 98 -4.45 11.77 4.10
C SER A 98 -5.31 11.97 5.35
N SER A 99 -6.62 11.97 5.16
CA SER A 99 -7.59 12.02 6.28
C SER A 99 -7.93 10.62 6.81
N VAL A 100 -7.64 9.58 6.02
CA VAL A 100 -7.90 8.17 6.33
C VAL A 100 -6.59 7.40 6.17
N PRO A 101 -6.30 6.39 7.03
CA PRO A 101 -5.14 5.54 6.88
C PRO A 101 -5.21 4.69 5.61
N PHE A 102 -4.06 4.51 4.95
CA PHE A 102 -3.92 3.59 3.84
C PHE A 102 -3.69 2.19 4.39
N GLU A 103 -4.57 1.26 4.05
CA GLU A 103 -4.41 -0.14 4.43
C GLU A 103 -3.18 -0.78 3.74
N PRO A 104 -2.55 -1.80 4.35
CA PRO A 104 -1.44 -2.54 3.74
C PRO A 104 -1.76 -3.06 2.34
N GLY A 105 -0.90 -2.76 1.37
CA GLY A 105 -1.03 -3.17 -0.02
C GLY A 105 -2.07 -2.40 -0.83
N ILE A 106 -2.78 -1.42 -0.23
CA ILE A 106 -3.67 -0.54 -0.96
C ILE A 106 -2.87 0.59 -1.62
N ALA A 107 -3.24 0.86 -2.86
CA ALA A 107 -2.69 1.91 -3.68
C ALA A 107 -3.77 2.97 -3.95
N GLU A 108 -3.42 4.24 -3.76
CA GLU A 108 -4.27 5.39 -4.09
C GLU A 108 -3.58 6.26 -5.12
N GLN A 109 -4.37 6.93 -5.95
CA GLN A 109 -3.85 7.84 -6.96
C GLN A 109 -3.90 9.28 -6.42
N LEU A 110 -2.75 9.97 -6.46
CA LEU A 110 -2.66 11.40 -6.17
C LEU A 110 -2.39 12.16 -7.46
N THR A 111 -3.13 13.24 -7.67
CA THR A 111 -2.97 14.12 -8.82
C THR A 111 -2.25 15.40 -8.42
N VAL A 112 -1.19 15.71 -9.17
CA VAL A 112 -0.37 16.92 -9.04
C VAL A 112 -0.54 17.75 -10.31
N LYS A 113 -0.64 19.06 -10.15
CA LYS A 113 -0.54 20.04 -11.23
C LYS A 113 0.77 20.81 -11.13
N VAL A 114 1.36 21.12 -12.28
CA VAL A 114 2.58 21.91 -12.43
C VAL A 114 2.26 23.15 -13.25
N ASP A 115 2.38 24.31 -12.61
CA ASP A 115 2.27 25.62 -13.23
C ASP A 115 3.67 26.09 -13.64
N LEU A 116 3.88 26.30 -14.94
CA LEU A 116 5.21 26.63 -15.47
C LEU A 116 5.54 28.13 -15.52
N GLY A 117 4.56 29.00 -15.28
CA GLY A 117 4.78 30.44 -15.45
C GLY A 117 5.16 30.76 -16.91
N ASP A 118 6.31 31.42 -17.11
CA ASP A 118 6.83 31.80 -18.43
C ASP A 118 7.74 30.73 -19.09
N ASP A 119 8.01 29.60 -18.41
CA ASP A 119 8.79 28.51 -18.97
C ASP A 119 7.90 27.59 -19.83
N ASP A 120 8.33 27.25 -21.05
CA ASP A 120 7.54 26.44 -21.99
C ASP A 120 7.73 24.92 -21.82
N THR A 121 8.65 24.47 -20.95
CA THR A 121 8.99 23.04 -20.82
C THR A 121 8.53 22.47 -19.48
N VAL A 122 7.58 21.53 -19.54
CA VAL A 122 7.14 20.78 -18.36
C VAL A 122 8.20 19.76 -17.96
N ILE A 123 8.70 19.85 -16.74
CA ILE A 123 9.52 18.81 -16.11
C ILE A 123 8.63 18.03 -15.13
N GLU A 124 8.71 16.70 -15.17
CA GLU A 124 7.99 15.82 -14.25
C GLU A 124 8.28 16.21 -12.80
N PRO A 125 7.24 16.36 -11.95
CA PRO A 125 7.44 16.66 -10.55
C PRO A 125 7.94 15.42 -9.80
N ILE A 126 8.56 15.66 -8.65
CA ILE A 126 9.01 14.64 -7.72
C ILE A 126 8.04 14.62 -6.53
N LEU A 127 7.54 13.44 -6.19
CA LEU A 127 6.64 13.22 -5.07
C LEU A 127 7.35 12.37 -4.00
N LEU A 128 7.39 12.88 -2.77
CA LEU A 128 7.99 12.20 -1.62
C LEU A 128 6.92 11.98 -0.55
N CYS A 129 6.63 10.72 -0.23
CA CYS A 129 5.61 10.34 0.75
C CYS A 129 6.23 9.67 1.98
N MET A 130 5.71 10.02 3.16
CA MET A 130 6.13 9.45 4.43
C MET A 130 4.94 9.13 5.32
N ALA A 131 5.13 8.15 6.21
CA ALA A 131 4.16 7.77 7.22
C ALA A 131 4.12 8.81 8.34
N VAL A 132 2.91 9.07 8.86
CA VAL A 132 2.64 10.05 9.94
C VAL A 132 1.79 9.44 11.05
#